data_AF-A0A3A6A1L0-F1
#
_entry.id   AF-A0A3A6A1L0-F1
#
_cell.length_a   1.000
_cell.length_b   1.000
_cell.length_c   1.000
_cell.angle_alpha   90.00
_cell.angle_beta   90.00
_cell.angle_gamma   90.00
#
_symmetry.space_group_name_H-M   'P 1'
#
loop_
_entity.id
_entity.type
_entity.pdbx_description
1 polymer ?
#
loop_
_entity_poly.entity_id
_entity_poly.type
_entity_poly.pdbx_seq_one_letter_code
_entity_poly.pdbx_strand_id
1 'polypeptide(L)'
;MNKISCFLPYAGKEQVEKTVNSLQATGLIEEIRLITTDATLESLPDCEILFVDMPYSSATLKAIANAAKGEYTLLYTKETTLEMGMFALERMIHILEDSSAGMVYADHYQIADGKQSNAPVIDYQFGSLRDDFNFGSLLLFNTEKLKEAAGHMKSDYNFAGLYDLRLKLSQHSDLVHINEYLYSEVENDTRKSGEKIFDYVDPKNRDRQIEMEQACTEHLKEIGGYLAPEFKKIEFSAGNFEYEASVIIPVRNRIRTIRDAIKSVLMQKTDFKYNLIIIDNHSTDGTTEAIDEFKDDERLIHIVPERNDLGIGGCWNVGVHHPKCGKFAVQLDSDDVYKDENTLAIMVRAFYEQNCAMVVGTYMMTDFNMNMIAPGIIDHKEWTPANGRNNALRINGLGAPRAFYTPVLREVKVPNTSYGEDYALGLNFSRQYQIGRVYDVVYLCRRWDDNSDASLDIVKMNGHNLYKDRIRTWELQARIAMNKNK
;
A
#
# COMPACT_ATOMS: atom_id res chain seq x y z
N MET A 1 10.95 9.39 -39.09
CA MET A 1 12.06 8.63 -38.49
C MET A 1 11.42 7.78 -37.43
N ASN A 2 11.49 6.47 -37.60
CA ASN A 2 11.01 5.53 -36.59
C ASN A 2 11.93 5.66 -35.37
N LYS A 3 11.36 5.65 -34.16
CA LYS A 3 12.08 5.95 -32.92
C LYS A 3 11.81 4.95 -31.79
N ILE A 4 10.78 4.10 -31.90
CA ILE A 4 10.28 3.31 -30.77
C ILE A 4 10.51 1.81 -31.00
N SER A 5 11.18 1.16 -30.06
CA SER A 5 11.19 -0.29 -29.91
C SER A 5 10.03 -0.74 -29.02
N CYS A 6 9.07 -1.48 -29.57
CA CYS A 6 7.90 -1.95 -28.82
C CYS A 6 8.11 -3.38 -28.31
N PHE A 7 7.68 -3.62 -27.08
CA PHE A 7 7.70 -4.93 -26.42
C PHE A 7 6.29 -5.24 -25.90
N LEU A 8 5.68 -6.29 -26.45
CA LEU A 8 4.28 -6.63 -26.22
C LEU A 8 4.15 -8.06 -25.68
N PRO A 9 3.32 -8.33 -24.65
CA PRO A 9 2.99 -9.68 -24.25
C PRO A 9 2.30 -10.42 -25.40
N TYR A 10 2.64 -11.70 -25.56
CA TYR A 10 2.17 -12.50 -26.69
C TYR A 10 1.64 -13.86 -26.25
N ALA A 11 0.32 -13.99 -26.33
CA ALA A 11 -0.42 -15.23 -26.06
C ALA A 11 -1.03 -15.86 -27.32
N GLY A 12 -0.83 -15.24 -28.49
CA GLY A 12 -1.32 -15.73 -29.78
C GLY A 12 -1.76 -14.60 -30.71
N LYS A 13 -1.92 -14.92 -32.00
CA LYS A 13 -2.20 -13.95 -33.05
C LYS A 13 -3.44 -13.09 -32.77
N GLU A 14 -4.56 -13.73 -32.42
CA GLU A 14 -5.84 -13.04 -32.18
C GLU A 14 -5.75 -12.00 -31.06
N GLN A 15 -4.88 -12.22 -30.08
CA GLN A 15 -4.70 -11.33 -28.93
C GLN A 15 -3.94 -10.04 -29.31
N VAL A 16 -2.86 -10.15 -30.10
CA VAL A 16 -1.93 -9.03 -30.32
C VAL A 16 -2.08 -8.32 -31.67
N GLU A 17 -2.70 -8.95 -32.67
CA GLU A 17 -2.73 -8.44 -34.06
C GLU A 17 -3.31 -7.03 -34.18
N LYS A 18 -4.39 -6.73 -33.45
CA LYS A 18 -4.98 -5.37 -33.44
C LYS A 18 -4.02 -4.33 -32.86
N THR A 19 -3.38 -4.65 -31.74
CA THR A 19 -2.39 -3.78 -31.09
C THR A 19 -1.20 -3.51 -32.02
N VAL A 20 -0.65 -4.57 -32.65
CA VAL A 20 0.46 -4.47 -33.62
C VAL A 20 0.10 -3.53 -34.75
N ASN A 21 -1.04 -3.76 -35.41
CA ASN A 21 -1.49 -2.94 -36.54
C ASN A 21 -1.69 -1.47 -36.12
N SER A 22 -2.28 -1.22 -34.95
CA SER A 22 -2.49 0.13 -34.44
C SER A 22 -1.17 0.85 -34.15
N LEU A 23 -0.18 0.15 -33.58
CA LEU A 23 1.13 0.74 -33.29
C LEU A 23 1.88 1.02 -34.60
N GLN A 24 1.92 0.08 -35.54
CA GLN A 24 2.58 0.28 -36.84
C GLN A 24 1.98 1.45 -37.63
N ALA A 25 0.66 1.64 -37.56
CA ALA A 25 -0.04 2.74 -38.23
C ALA A 25 0.39 4.14 -37.74
N THR A 26 1.05 4.25 -36.57
CA THR A 26 1.59 5.52 -36.07
C THR A 26 2.77 6.01 -36.91
N GLY A 27 3.48 5.12 -37.61
CA GLY A 27 4.71 5.46 -38.33
C GLY A 27 5.89 5.84 -37.44
N LEU A 28 5.82 5.57 -36.13
CA LEU A 28 6.89 5.85 -35.16
C LEU A 28 7.67 4.61 -34.73
N ILE A 29 7.17 3.42 -35.08
CA ILE A 29 7.70 2.15 -34.58
C ILE A 29 8.88 1.70 -35.42
N GLU A 30 10.02 1.48 -34.76
CA GLU A 30 11.24 0.94 -35.37
C GLU A 30 11.18 -0.58 -35.43
N GLU A 31 10.79 -1.22 -34.32
CA GLU A 31 10.58 -2.66 -34.28
C GLU A 31 9.51 -3.04 -33.25
N ILE A 32 8.90 -4.21 -33.45
CA ILE A 32 8.01 -4.84 -32.48
C ILE A 32 8.58 -6.20 -32.08
N ARG A 33 8.72 -6.42 -30.78
CA ARG A 33 9.07 -7.70 -30.19
C ARG A 33 7.94 -8.26 -29.35
N LEU A 34 7.56 -9.48 -29.67
CA LEU A 34 6.50 -10.24 -29.00
C LEU A 34 7.12 -11.10 -27.90
N ILE A 35 6.83 -10.79 -26.64
CA ILE A 35 7.35 -11.47 -25.46
C ILE A 35 6.46 -12.67 -25.15
N THR A 36 7.03 -13.87 -25.15
CA THR A 36 6.28 -15.07 -24.82
C THR A 36 7.12 -16.12 -24.10
N THR A 37 6.46 -16.92 -23.26
CA THR A 37 7.01 -18.14 -22.66
C THR A 37 6.71 -19.38 -23.51
N ASP A 38 5.85 -19.26 -24.53
CA ASP A 38 5.44 -20.36 -25.38
C ASP A 38 6.28 -20.44 -26.65
N ALA A 39 7.22 -21.39 -26.67
CA ALA A 39 8.10 -21.67 -27.79
C ALA A 39 7.38 -22.16 -29.06
N THR A 40 6.09 -22.47 -28.98
CA THR A 40 5.31 -23.00 -30.12
C THR A 40 4.60 -21.91 -30.93
N LEU A 41 4.51 -20.68 -30.41
CA LEU A 41 3.85 -19.59 -31.11
C LEU A 41 4.70 -19.10 -32.30
N GLU A 42 4.05 -18.91 -33.44
CA GLU A 42 4.67 -18.33 -34.63
C GLU A 42 4.67 -16.80 -34.55
N SER A 43 5.63 -16.15 -35.20
CA SER A 43 5.70 -14.69 -35.22
C SER A 43 4.66 -14.09 -36.18
N LEU A 44 4.23 -12.86 -35.90
CA LEU A 44 3.45 -12.06 -36.86
C LEU A 44 4.40 -11.43 -37.90
N PRO A 45 3.89 -11.07 -39.09
CA PRO A 45 4.65 -10.27 -40.05
C PRO A 45 5.23 -9.01 -39.41
N ASP A 46 6.47 -8.67 -39.76
CA ASP A 46 7.20 -7.50 -39.26
C ASP A 46 7.39 -7.44 -37.74
N CYS A 47 7.24 -8.58 -37.05
CA CYS A 47 7.51 -8.73 -35.63
C CYS A 47 8.60 -9.79 -35.39
N GLU A 48 9.41 -9.58 -34.35
CA GLU A 48 10.35 -10.58 -33.83
C GLU A 48 9.78 -11.21 -32.55
N ILE A 49 10.05 -12.49 -32.29
CA ILE A 49 9.72 -13.09 -30.98
C ILE A 49 10.90 -12.94 -30.03
N LEU A 50 10.61 -12.55 -28.79
CA LEU A 50 11.53 -12.60 -27.66
C LEU A 50 11.05 -13.69 -26.68
N PHE A 51 11.68 -14.86 -26.76
CA PHE A 51 11.39 -15.95 -25.82
C PHE A 51 11.99 -15.67 -24.45
N VAL A 52 11.19 -15.89 -23.41
CA VAL A 52 11.58 -15.67 -22.01
C VAL A 52 11.04 -16.78 -21.13
N ASP A 53 11.73 -17.07 -20.03
CA ASP A 53 11.22 -18.03 -19.05
C ASP A 53 10.08 -17.43 -18.19
N MET A 54 10.21 -16.15 -17.84
CA MET A 54 9.30 -15.43 -16.96
C MET A 54 9.12 -13.97 -17.45
N PRO A 55 7.90 -13.50 -17.77
CA PRO A 55 7.68 -12.21 -18.46
C PRO A 55 8.23 -10.96 -17.78
N TYR A 56 8.42 -10.98 -16.46
CA TYR A 56 8.84 -9.81 -15.67
C TYR A 56 10.07 -10.08 -14.78
N SER A 57 10.86 -11.11 -15.12
CA SER A 57 12.10 -11.42 -14.40
C SER A 57 13.24 -10.46 -14.74
N SER A 58 14.26 -10.39 -13.89
CA SER A 58 15.46 -9.58 -14.14
C SER A 58 16.11 -9.95 -15.48
N ALA A 59 16.16 -11.24 -15.81
CA ALA A 59 16.64 -11.72 -17.11
C ALA A 59 15.84 -11.14 -18.28
N THR A 60 14.50 -11.15 -18.19
CA THR A 60 13.63 -10.61 -19.23
C THR A 60 13.80 -9.10 -19.40
N LEU A 61 13.84 -8.34 -18.30
CA LEU A 61 14.02 -6.89 -18.38
C LEU A 61 15.39 -6.52 -18.95
N LYS A 62 16.44 -7.28 -18.61
CA LYS A 62 17.77 -7.13 -19.23
C LYS A 62 17.75 -7.49 -20.72
N ALA A 63 17.02 -8.53 -21.11
CA ALA A 63 16.86 -8.91 -22.51
C ALA A 63 16.13 -7.83 -23.32
N ILE A 64 15.06 -7.25 -22.78
CA ILE A 64 14.33 -6.12 -23.37
C ILE A 64 15.27 -4.93 -23.57
N ALA A 65 15.98 -4.52 -22.51
CA ALA A 65 16.91 -3.40 -22.57
C ALA A 65 18.02 -3.62 -23.62
N ASN A 66 18.61 -4.83 -23.67
CA ASN A 66 19.65 -5.16 -24.64
C ASN A 66 19.13 -5.20 -26.08
N ALA A 67 17.90 -5.66 -26.28
CA ALA A 67 17.33 -5.84 -27.60
C ALA A 67 16.88 -4.50 -28.22
N ALA A 68 16.43 -3.53 -27.41
CA ALA A 68 15.90 -2.25 -27.89
C ALA A 68 16.89 -1.45 -28.77
N LYS A 69 16.47 -1.11 -30.00
CA LYS A 69 17.27 -0.39 -31.01
C LYS A 69 16.90 1.09 -31.14
N GLY A 70 15.64 1.44 -30.88
CA GLY A 70 15.10 2.79 -30.99
C GLY A 70 15.54 3.72 -29.86
N GLU A 71 15.39 5.03 -30.09
CA GLU A 71 15.61 6.08 -29.07
C GLU A 71 14.70 5.90 -27.84
N TYR A 72 13.51 5.34 -28.07
CA TYR A 72 12.51 5.06 -27.04
C TYR A 72 12.16 3.58 -26.99
N THR A 73 11.82 3.10 -25.79
CA THR A 73 11.34 1.74 -25.58
C THR A 73 9.94 1.78 -25.01
N LEU A 74 8.98 1.16 -25.69
CA LEU A 74 7.59 1.03 -25.24
C LEU A 74 7.37 -0.38 -24.70
N LEU A 75 6.99 -0.51 -23.44
CA LEU A 75 6.62 -1.77 -22.81
C LEU A 75 5.12 -1.75 -22.49
N TYR A 76 4.39 -2.71 -23.06
CA TYR A 76 3.01 -2.99 -22.68
C TYR A 76 2.99 -4.17 -21.70
N THR A 77 2.18 -4.11 -20.64
CA THR A 77 2.20 -5.11 -19.56
C THR A 77 0.90 -5.92 -19.45
N LYS A 78 -0.03 -5.72 -20.37
CA LYS A 78 -1.30 -6.47 -20.44
C LYS A 78 -1.46 -7.19 -21.77
N GLU A 79 -2.39 -8.13 -21.79
CA GLU A 79 -2.78 -8.86 -22.99
C GLU A 79 -4.05 -8.31 -23.64
N THR A 80 -4.73 -7.34 -23.00
CA THR A 80 -5.89 -6.63 -23.58
C THR A 80 -5.48 -5.83 -24.82
N THR A 81 -6.41 -5.57 -25.73
CA THR A 81 -6.10 -4.77 -26.92
C THR A 81 -5.78 -3.34 -26.51
N LEU A 82 -4.64 -2.82 -26.98
CA LEU A 82 -4.19 -1.46 -26.76
C LEU A 82 -4.60 -0.60 -27.95
N GLU A 83 -5.34 0.48 -27.69
CA GLU A 83 -5.68 1.48 -28.70
C GLU A 83 -5.07 2.83 -28.29
N MET A 84 -4.17 3.36 -29.12
CA MET A 84 -3.55 4.66 -28.84
C MET A 84 -4.52 5.81 -29.16
N GLY A 85 -4.50 6.84 -28.32
CA GLY A 85 -5.14 8.11 -28.64
C GLY A 85 -4.46 8.82 -29.80
N MET A 86 -5.15 9.79 -30.40
CA MET A 86 -4.62 10.61 -31.48
C MET A 86 -3.36 11.36 -31.02
N PHE A 87 -2.24 11.13 -31.70
CA PHE A 87 -0.90 11.68 -31.39
C PHE A 87 -0.38 11.36 -29.98
N ALA A 88 -0.90 10.29 -29.36
CA ALA A 88 -0.56 9.95 -27.99
C ALA A 88 0.92 9.60 -27.82
N LEU A 89 1.51 8.83 -28.73
CA LEU A 89 2.93 8.45 -28.64
C LEU A 89 3.84 9.67 -28.83
N GLU A 90 3.53 10.56 -29.76
CA GLU A 90 4.23 11.84 -29.94
C GLU A 90 4.13 12.69 -28.68
N ARG A 91 2.94 12.76 -28.06
CA ARG A 91 2.72 13.47 -26.80
C ARG A 91 3.58 12.90 -25.67
N MET A 92 3.62 11.57 -25.53
CA MET A 92 4.46 10.88 -24.54
C MET A 92 5.95 11.15 -24.79
N ILE A 93 6.40 11.09 -26.05
CA ILE A 93 7.79 11.39 -26.44
C ILE A 93 8.16 12.82 -26.07
N HIS A 94 7.34 13.80 -26.46
CA HIS A 94 7.64 15.20 -26.16
C HIS A 94 7.74 15.45 -24.66
N ILE A 95 6.85 14.90 -23.84
CA ILE A 95 6.95 15.06 -22.38
C ILE A 95 8.21 14.37 -21.85
N LEU A 96 8.52 13.18 -22.33
CA LEU A 96 9.72 12.44 -21.91
C LEU A 96 11.01 13.21 -22.24
N GLU A 97 11.09 13.83 -23.42
CA GLU A 97 12.19 14.70 -23.87
C GLU A 97 12.24 16.00 -23.05
N ASP A 98 11.14 16.76 -23.00
CA ASP A 98 11.03 18.08 -22.36
C ASP A 98 11.33 18.02 -20.85
N SER A 99 10.88 16.96 -20.18
CA SER A 99 11.16 16.74 -18.76
C SER A 99 12.47 16.01 -18.51
N SER A 100 13.17 15.55 -19.56
CA SER A 100 14.33 14.66 -19.45
C SER A 100 14.05 13.45 -18.55
N ALA A 101 12.85 12.88 -18.59
CA ALA A 101 12.46 11.74 -17.74
C ALA A 101 13.16 10.44 -18.18
N GLY A 102 13.24 9.48 -17.26
CA GLY A 102 13.63 8.10 -17.58
C GLY A 102 12.47 7.28 -18.12
N MET A 103 11.27 7.57 -17.63
CA MET A 103 10.03 6.92 -18.02
C MET A 103 8.88 7.92 -17.94
N VAL A 104 7.95 7.82 -18.88
CA VAL A 104 6.63 8.45 -18.78
C VAL A 104 5.53 7.39 -18.84
N TYR A 105 4.42 7.70 -18.19
CA TYR A 105 3.22 6.88 -18.14
C TYR A 105 2.00 7.80 -18.03
N ALA A 106 0.82 7.32 -18.38
CA ALA A 106 -0.35 8.19 -18.56
C ALA A 106 -1.64 7.61 -17.98
N ASP A 107 -2.60 8.49 -17.71
CA ASP A 107 -3.99 8.11 -17.54
C ASP A 107 -4.50 7.38 -18.80
N HIS A 108 -5.49 6.50 -18.62
CA HIS A 108 -6.03 5.72 -19.71
C HIS A 108 -7.53 5.51 -19.57
N TYR A 109 -8.15 5.09 -20.67
CA TYR A 109 -9.52 4.62 -20.65
C TYR A 109 -9.54 3.10 -20.50
N GLN A 110 -10.55 2.61 -19.79
CA GLN A 110 -10.93 1.20 -19.85
C GLN A 110 -12.21 1.10 -20.69
N ILE A 111 -12.20 0.21 -21.67
CA ILE A 111 -13.34 -0.07 -22.54
C ILE A 111 -13.77 -1.51 -22.31
N ALA A 112 -14.95 -1.68 -21.72
CA ALA A 112 -15.59 -2.97 -21.50
C ALA A 112 -17.06 -2.89 -21.93
N ASP A 113 -17.56 -3.92 -22.61
CA ASP A 113 -18.94 -3.98 -23.12
C ASP A 113 -19.36 -2.74 -23.93
N GLY A 114 -18.42 -2.16 -24.68
CA GLY A 114 -18.63 -0.95 -25.49
C GLY A 114 -18.78 0.35 -24.68
N LYS A 115 -18.61 0.30 -23.35
CA LYS A 115 -18.62 1.47 -22.48
C LYS A 115 -17.19 1.89 -22.14
N GLN A 116 -16.89 3.16 -22.38
CA GLN A 116 -15.64 3.79 -21.99
C GLN A 116 -15.75 4.40 -20.58
N SER A 117 -14.75 4.15 -19.74
CA SER A 117 -14.62 4.77 -18.41
C SER A 117 -13.20 5.28 -18.18
N ASN A 118 -13.08 6.34 -17.38
CA ASN A 118 -11.80 6.90 -17.00
C ASN A 118 -11.09 5.99 -15.99
N ALA A 119 -9.82 5.67 -16.25
CA ALA A 119 -8.94 4.95 -15.34
C ALA A 119 -7.68 5.79 -15.06
N PRO A 120 -7.79 6.84 -14.22
CA PRO A 120 -6.63 7.65 -13.89
C PRO A 120 -5.62 6.86 -13.04
N VAL A 121 -4.34 7.14 -13.24
CA VAL A 121 -3.23 6.60 -12.46
C VAL A 121 -2.76 7.66 -11.46
N ILE A 122 -1.61 7.44 -10.84
CA ILE A 122 -1.16 8.20 -9.67
C ILE A 122 0.21 8.84 -9.90
N ASP A 123 0.40 10.06 -9.40
CA ASP A 123 1.67 10.79 -9.48
C ASP A 123 2.80 10.06 -8.73
N TYR A 124 3.97 9.99 -9.37
CA TYR A 124 5.16 9.43 -8.77
C TYR A 124 5.82 10.40 -7.80
N GLN A 125 6.36 9.85 -6.71
CA GLN A 125 7.08 10.57 -5.67
C GLN A 125 8.27 9.74 -5.20
N PHE A 126 9.25 10.38 -4.56
CA PHE A 126 10.42 9.70 -4.01
C PHE A 126 10.07 8.53 -3.07
N GLY A 127 8.97 8.65 -2.31
CA GLY A 127 8.45 7.60 -1.45
C GLY A 127 7.52 6.58 -2.11
N SER A 128 7.35 6.59 -3.45
CA SER A 128 6.46 5.69 -4.20
C SER A 128 7.04 4.27 -4.32
N LEU A 129 7.40 3.67 -3.20
CA LEU A 129 8.17 2.42 -3.09
C LEU A 129 7.29 1.17 -3.09
N ARG A 130 6.00 1.26 -3.40
CA ARG A 130 5.14 0.10 -3.32
C ARG A 130 5.28 -0.81 -4.54
N ASP A 131 5.33 -2.12 -4.32
CA ASP A 131 5.30 -3.09 -5.42
C ASP A 131 3.94 -3.16 -6.13
N ASP A 132 2.91 -2.53 -5.57
CA ASP A 132 1.57 -2.36 -6.16
C ASP A 132 1.33 -0.95 -6.77
N PHE A 133 2.37 -0.13 -6.97
CA PHE A 133 2.21 1.19 -7.58
C PHE A 133 1.65 1.08 -9.01
N ASN A 134 0.58 1.83 -9.29
CA ASN A 134 -0.11 1.75 -10.57
C ASN A 134 0.44 2.79 -11.56
N PHE A 135 1.24 2.32 -12.52
CA PHE A 135 1.70 3.12 -13.66
C PHE A 135 0.74 3.05 -14.87
N GLY A 136 -0.34 2.28 -14.79
CA GLY A 136 -1.07 1.81 -15.97
C GLY A 136 -0.32 0.69 -16.69
N SER A 137 -0.82 0.25 -17.83
CA SER A 137 -0.25 -0.88 -18.58
C SER A 137 0.79 -0.50 -19.62
N LEU A 138 0.89 0.79 -19.98
CA LEU A 138 1.77 1.28 -21.04
C LEU A 138 2.87 2.17 -20.47
N LEU A 139 4.12 1.71 -20.61
CA LEU A 139 5.31 2.39 -20.10
C LEU A 139 6.20 2.81 -21.26
N LEU A 140 6.52 4.09 -21.38
CA LEU A 140 7.48 4.59 -22.37
C LEU A 140 8.76 5.03 -21.67
N PHE A 141 9.88 4.45 -22.07
CA PHE A 141 11.20 4.71 -21.52
C PHE A 141 12.08 5.45 -22.53
N ASN A 142 12.99 6.27 -22.00
CA ASN A 142 14.20 6.62 -22.72
C ASN A 142 15.09 5.35 -22.79
N THR A 143 15.46 4.91 -23.99
CA THR A 143 16.17 3.62 -24.15
C THR A 143 17.55 3.62 -23.49
N GLU A 144 18.28 4.74 -23.51
CA GLU A 144 19.60 4.82 -22.87
C GLU A 144 19.49 4.69 -21.35
N LYS A 145 18.54 5.40 -20.74
CA LYS A 145 18.28 5.33 -19.30
C LYS A 145 17.72 3.98 -18.87
N LEU A 146 16.90 3.33 -19.71
CA LEU A 146 16.45 1.96 -19.50
C LEU A 146 17.64 0.99 -19.45
N LYS A 147 18.57 1.10 -20.40
CA LYS A 147 19.78 0.27 -20.46
C LYS A 147 20.69 0.50 -19.25
N GLU A 148 20.88 1.76 -18.85
CA GLU A 148 21.62 2.12 -17.63
C GLU A 148 20.99 1.49 -16.39
N ALA A 149 19.68 1.66 -16.19
CA ALA A 149 18.94 1.08 -15.07
C ALA A 149 19.04 -0.46 -15.05
N ALA A 150 18.89 -1.13 -16.21
CA ALA A 150 19.03 -2.57 -16.33
C ALA A 150 20.46 -3.05 -16.01
N GLY A 151 21.48 -2.25 -16.35
CA GLY A 151 22.88 -2.49 -15.99
C GLY A 151 23.16 -2.36 -14.49
N HIS A 152 22.34 -1.59 -13.76
CA HIS A 152 22.42 -1.44 -12.31
C HIS A 152 21.68 -2.52 -11.51
N MET A 153 20.90 -3.39 -12.15
CA MET A 153 20.22 -4.52 -11.49
C MET A 153 21.23 -5.59 -11.06
N LYS A 154 21.42 -5.73 -9.74
CA LYS A 154 22.43 -6.61 -9.13
C LYS A 154 21.95 -8.05 -8.92
N SER A 155 20.67 -8.20 -8.62
CA SER A 155 20.06 -9.49 -8.28
C SER A 155 19.25 -10.05 -9.45
N ASP A 156 19.13 -11.37 -9.49
CA ASP A 156 18.32 -12.08 -10.49
C ASP A 156 17.01 -12.52 -9.85
N TYR A 157 15.92 -11.85 -10.22
CA TYR A 157 14.59 -12.03 -9.67
C TYR A 157 13.67 -12.66 -10.70
N ASN A 158 12.87 -13.65 -10.31
CA ASN A 158 11.86 -14.24 -11.21
C ASN A 158 10.59 -13.39 -11.29
N PHE A 159 10.25 -12.69 -10.22
CA PHE A 159 9.00 -11.95 -10.04
C PHE A 159 9.21 -10.45 -9.82
N ALA A 160 10.33 -10.04 -9.22
CA ALA A 160 10.61 -8.64 -8.91
C ALA A 160 11.43 -7.88 -9.97
N GLY A 161 11.66 -8.45 -11.16
CA GLY A 161 12.52 -7.83 -12.17
C GLY A 161 12.06 -6.45 -12.64
N LEU A 162 10.77 -6.30 -13.01
CA LEU A 162 10.22 -5.00 -13.39
C LEU A 162 10.22 -4.01 -12.21
N TYR A 163 9.98 -4.50 -10.99
CA TYR A 163 9.99 -3.69 -9.78
C TYR A 163 11.40 -3.19 -9.44
N ASP A 164 12.42 -4.04 -9.52
CA ASP A 164 13.82 -3.66 -9.33
C ASP A 164 14.27 -2.67 -10.43
N LEU A 165 13.98 -2.97 -11.71
CA LEU A 165 14.31 -2.08 -12.83
C LEU A 165 13.76 -0.67 -12.60
N ARG A 166 12.48 -0.52 -12.23
CA ARG A 166 11.89 0.81 -12.00
C ARG A 166 12.49 1.51 -10.78
N LEU A 167 12.92 0.76 -9.75
CA LEU A 167 13.61 1.33 -8.60
C LEU A 167 15.01 1.83 -8.99
N LYS A 168 15.78 1.07 -9.79
CA LYS A 168 17.08 1.52 -10.34
C LYS A 168 16.93 2.77 -11.20
N LEU A 169 15.93 2.79 -12.07
CA LEU A 169 15.66 3.95 -12.91
C LEU A 169 15.37 5.20 -12.06
N SER A 170 14.55 5.07 -11.01
CA SER A 170 14.20 6.21 -10.14
C SER A 170 15.36 6.77 -9.30
N GLN A 171 16.51 6.08 -9.24
CA GLN A 171 17.70 6.59 -8.54
C GLN A 171 18.41 7.68 -9.34
N HIS A 172 18.25 7.68 -10.67
CA HIS A 172 19.01 8.53 -11.59
C HIS A 172 18.13 9.31 -12.57
N SER A 173 16.81 9.11 -12.54
CA SER A 173 15.89 9.80 -13.44
C SER A 173 14.48 9.90 -12.86
N ASP A 174 13.79 10.96 -13.25
CA ASP A 174 12.38 11.14 -12.90
C ASP A 174 11.50 10.16 -13.68
N LEU A 175 10.43 9.71 -13.01
CA LEU A 175 9.33 8.98 -13.62
C LEU A 175 8.14 9.93 -13.65
N VAL A 176 7.67 10.30 -14.84
CA VAL A 176 6.70 11.38 -15.00
C VAL A 176 5.33 10.83 -15.37
N HIS A 177 4.34 11.20 -14.57
CA HIS A 177 2.94 10.99 -14.87
C HIS A 177 2.44 12.06 -15.84
N ILE A 178 1.87 11.63 -16.95
CA ILE A 178 1.11 12.47 -17.87
C ILE A 178 -0.36 12.31 -17.52
N ASN A 179 -0.92 13.31 -16.84
CA ASN A 179 -2.32 13.36 -16.40
C ASN A 179 -3.29 13.67 -17.56
N GLU A 180 -3.09 12.98 -18.68
CA GLU A 180 -3.88 13.03 -19.90
C GLU A 180 -4.26 11.59 -20.27
N TYR A 181 -5.48 11.39 -20.79
CA TYR A 181 -5.95 10.08 -21.20
C TYR A 181 -5.42 9.74 -22.59
N LEU A 182 -4.31 9.00 -22.65
CA LEU A 182 -3.53 8.84 -23.90
C LEU A 182 -3.72 7.49 -24.61
N TYR A 183 -4.33 6.50 -23.95
CA TYR A 183 -4.64 5.21 -24.58
C TYR A 183 -5.87 4.57 -23.96
N SER A 184 -6.37 3.53 -24.61
CA SER A 184 -7.47 2.70 -24.11
C SER A 184 -7.02 1.25 -24.00
N GLU A 185 -7.44 0.60 -22.92
CA GLU A 185 -7.40 -0.85 -22.78
C GLU A 185 -8.78 -1.40 -23.12
N VAL A 186 -8.87 -2.24 -24.17
CA VAL A 186 -10.13 -2.84 -24.63
C VAL A 186 -10.22 -4.28 -24.16
N GLU A 187 -11.18 -4.55 -23.27
CA GLU A 187 -11.50 -5.88 -22.78
C GLU A 187 -12.42 -6.62 -23.77
N ASN A 188 -11.89 -7.66 -24.39
CA ASN A 188 -12.63 -8.47 -25.37
C ASN A 188 -13.17 -9.80 -24.80
N ASP A 189 -12.72 -10.25 -23.62
CA ASP A 189 -13.26 -11.43 -22.92
C ASP A 189 -13.66 -11.03 -21.49
N THR A 190 -14.97 -10.97 -21.23
CA THR A 190 -15.53 -10.64 -19.91
C THR A 190 -15.55 -11.85 -18.95
N ARG A 191 -14.99 -13.00 -19.34
CA ARG A 191 -14.90 -14.17 -18.47
C ARG A 191 -13.66 -14.08 -17.58
N LYS A 192 -13.96 -13.85 -16.29
CA LYS A 192 -13.09 -13.98 -15.11
C LYS A 192 -12.03 -12.89 -14.92
N SER A 193 -12.47 -11.64 -14.73
CA SER A 193 -11.67 -10.63 -14.01
C SER A 193 -11.95 -10.59 -12.49
N GLY A 194 -13.01 -11.29 -12.04
CA GLY A 194 -13.39 -11.36 -10.63
C GLY A 194 -12.65 -12.44 -9.87
N GLU A 195 -11.42 -12.15 -9.43
CA GLU A 195 -10.74 -12.71 -8.23
C GLU A 195 -9.29 -12.19 -8.19
N LYS A 196 -9.07 -10.92 -7.83
CA LYS A 196 -7.72 -10.39 -7.53
C LYS A 196 -7.70 -9.34 -6.41
N ILE A 197 -8.67 -9.36 -5.50
CA ILE A 197 -8.71 -8.42 -4.38
C ILE A 197 -7.80 -8.89 -3.22
N PHE A 198 -7.32 -10.14 -3.23
CA PHE A 198 -6.57 -10.72 -2.11
C PHE A 198 -5.31 -11.50 -2.50
N ASP A 199 -4.75 -11.28 -3.70
CA ASP A 199 -3.57 -12.02 -4.17
C ASP A 199 -2.37 -11.89 -3.21
N TYR A 200 -2.22 -10.78 -2.48
CA TYR A 200 -1.13 -10.60 -1.51
C TYR A 200 -1.20 -11.55 -0.29
N VAL A 201 -2.32 -12.28 -0.09
CA VAL A 201 -2.51 -13.24 1.01
C VAL A 201 -2.39 -14.70 0.55
N ASP A 202 -2.20 -14.97 -0.77
CA ASP A 202 -1.98 -16.33 -1.26
C ASP A 202 -0.58 -16.84 -0.84
N PRO A 203 -0.46 -17.98 -0.12
CA PRO A 203 0.82 -18.61 0.17
C PRO A 203 1.70 -18.86 -1.07
N LYS A 204 1.11 -19.00 -2.27
CA LYS A 204 1.81 -19.11 -3.55
C LYS A 204 2.56 -17.83 -3.95
N ASN A 205 2.25 -16.69 -3.32
CA ASN A 205 2.93 -15.42 -3.55
C ASN A 205 4.09 -15.16 -2.57
N ARG A 206 4.46 -16.13 -1.70
CA ARG A 206 5.54 -15.94 -0.73
C ARG A 206 6.88 -15.62 -1.39
N ASP A 207 7.25 -16.35 -2.44
CA ASP A 207 8.52 -16.12 -3.15
C ASP A 207 8.52 -14.74 -3.81
N ARG A 208 7.40 -14.34 -4.42
CA ARG A 208 7.19 -12.98 -4.94
C ARG A 208 7.36 -11.93 -3.83
N GLN A 209 6.75 -12.11 -2.67
CA GLN A 209 6.88 -11.17 -1.54
C GLN A 209 8.33 -11.05 -1.06
N ILE A 210 9.06 -12.17 -0.99
CA ILE A 210 10.48 -12.19 -0.62
C ILE A 210 11.30 -11.38 -1.62
N GLU A 211 11.13 -11.62 -2.92
CA GLU A 211 11.88 -10.89 -3.95
C GLU A 211 11.55 -9.38 -3.95
N MET A 212 10.27 -9.01 -3.80
CA MET A 212 9.85 -7.60 -3.72
C MET A 212 10.46 -6.90 -2.48
N GLU A 213 10.48 -7.58 -1.34
CA GLU A 213 11.15 -7.07 -0.14
C GLU A 213 12.66 -6.91 -0.34
N GLN A 214 13.32 -7.88 -0.99
CA GLN A 214 14.75 -7.82 -1.28
C GLN A 214 15.10 -6.65 -2.21
N ALA A 215 14.38 -6.49 -3.32
CA ALA A 215 14.58 -5.39 -4.26
C ALA A 215 14.39 -4.03 -3.59
N CYS A 216 13.32 -3.87 -2.80
CA CYS A 216 13.09 -2.63 -2.05
C CYS A 216 14.20 -2.37 -1.02
N THR A 217 14.67 -3.41 -0.33
CA THR A 217 15.73 -3.30 0.69
C THR A 217 17.06 -2.91 0.06
N GLU A 218 17.39 -3.47 -1.10
CA GLU A 218 18.58 -3.09 -1.86
C GLU A 218 18.51 -1.62 -2.28
N HIS A 219 17.38 -1.19 -2.87
CA HIS A 219 17.16 0.20 -3.23
C HIS A 219 17.34 1.15 -2.04
N LEU A 220 16.73 0.83 -0.89
CA LEU A 220 16.87 1.62 0.33
C LEU A 220 18.33 1.73 0.80
N LYS A 221 19.14 0.69 0.64
CA LYS A 221 20.57 0.72 0.98
C LYS A 221 21.32 1.67 0.04
N GLU A 222 21.04 1.62 -1.25
CA GLU A 222 21.70 2.43 -2.28
C GLU A 222 21.42 3.93 -2.11
N ILE A 223 20.17 4.28 -1.79
CA ILE A 223 19.78 5.69 -1.58
C ILE A 223 20.05 6.19 -0.15
N GLY A 224 20.57 5.34 0.74
CA GLY A 224 20.87 5.68 2.14
C GLY A 224 19.65 5.74 3.07
N GLY A 225 18.50 5.21 2.65
CA GLY A 225 17.25 5.15 3.44
C GLY A 225 17.09 3.90 4.31
N TYR A 226 17.99 2.93 4.18
CA TYR A 226 17.96 1.68 4.95
C TYR A 226 18.29 1.89 6.44
N LEU A 227 17.60 1.18 7.33
CA LEU A 227 17.92 1.16 8.76
C LEU A 227 18.32 -0.25 9.21
N ALA A 228 19.52 -0.41 9.80
CA ALA A 228 20.06 -1.67 10.35
C ALA A 228 19.49 -2.01 11.75
N PRO A 229 18.98 -3.23 12.02
CA PRO A 229 17.97 -3.61 13.05
C PRO A 229 18.36 -3.34 14.52
N GLU A 230 18.56 -2.06 14.79
CA GLU A 230 18.94 -1.46 16.06
C GLU A 230 17.79 -0.55 16.48
N PHE A 231 17.39 -0.71 17.74
CA PHE A 231 16.20 -0.07 18.29
C PHE A 231 16.54 0.57 19.63
N LYS A 232 15.99 1.75 19.88
CA LYS A 232 16.00 2.37 21.20
C LYS A 232 15.19 1.52 22.17
N LYS A 233 15.74 1.33 23.37
CA LYS A 233 15.05 0.67 24.47
C LYS A 233 14.14 1.65 25.20
N ILE A 234 13.11 1.10 25.85
CA ILE A 234 12.10 1.87 26.58
C ILE A 234 12.06 1.39 28.02
N GLU A 235 12.24 2.31 28.96
CA GLU A 235 12.20 2.03 30.41
C GLU A 235 10.77 1.91 30.97
N PHE A 236 9.77 2.36 30.21
CA PHE A 236 8.35 2.39 30.61
C PHE A 236 8.08 3.07 31.96
N SER A 237 8.90 4.07 32.33
CA SER A 237 8.85 4.80 33.60
C SER A 237 8.33 6.24 33.48
N ALA A 238 7.93 6.67 32.27
CA ALA A 238 7.52 8.05 32.05
C ALA A 238 6.10 8.30 32.52
N GLY A 239 5.94 9.19 33.50
CA GLY A 239 4.63 9.64 34.00
C GLY A 239 4.02 8.72 35.06
N ASN A 240 3.07 9.26 35.83
CA ASN A 240 2.24 8.50 36.74
C ASN A 240 0.88 8.27 36.09
N PHE A 241 0.54 7.02 35.79
CA PHE A 241 -0.71 6.65 35.13
C PHE A 241 -1.63 5.92 36.12
N GLU A 242 -2.87 6.39 36.24
CA GLU A 242 -3.90 5.70 37.03
C GLU A 242 -4.34 4.37 36.39
N TYR A 243 -4.33 4.32 35.06
CA TYR A 243 -4.70 3.17 34.26
C TYR A 243 -3.47 2.67 33.50
N GLU A 244 -3.32 1.36 33.46
CA GLU A 244 -2.28 0.71 32.67
C GLU A 244 -2.60 0.83 31.17
N ALA A 245 -3.88 0.68 30.81
CA ALA A 245 -4.33 0.78 29.42
C ALA A 245 -5.61 1.60 29.27
N SER A 246 -5.74 2.25 28.11
CA SER A 246 -6.98 2.84 27.63
C SER A 246 -7.29 2.27 26.27
N VAL A 247 -8.50 1.73 26.10
CA VAL A 247 -9.02 1.46 24.76
C VAL A 247 -9.61 2.75 24.21
N ILE A 248 -9.22 3.13 22.99
CA ILE A 248 -9.65 4.36 22.35
C ILE A 248 -10.49 4.01 21.12
N ILE A 249 -11.72 4.53 21.07
CA ILE A 249 -12.66 4.35 19.96
C ILE A 249 -13.08 5.72 19.42
N PRO A 250 -12.48 6.19 18.32
CA PRO A 250 -13.08 7.23 17.49
C PRO A 250 -14.36 6.69 16.85
N VAL A 251 -15.44 7.46 16.90
CA VAL A 251 -16.71 7.04 16.31
C VAL A 251 -17.44 8.20 15.65
N ARG A 252 -18.10 7.92 14.52
CA ARG A 252 -19.10 8.80 13.91
C ARG A 252 -20.12 7.95 13.16
N ASN A 253 -21.39 8.06 13.54
CA ASN A 253 -22.51 7.37 12.91
C ASN A 253 -22.29 5.85 12.79
N ARG A 254 -22.29 5.16 13.93
CA ARG A 254 -22.07 3.71 14.06
C ARG A 254 -23.09 3.05 14.98
N ILE A 255 -24.35 3.47 14.90
CA ILE A 255 -25.43 2.95 15.75
C ILE A 255 -25.55 1.42 15.70
N ARG A 256 -25.26 0.83 14.54
CA ARG A 256 -25.36 -0.62 14.29
C ARG A 256 -24.29 -1.44 14.98
N THR A 257 -23.12 -0.86 15.29
CA THR A 257 -21.93 -1.61 15.68
C THR A 257 -21.36 -1.21 17.03
N ILE A 258 -21.58 0.04 17.46
CA ILE A 258 -20.91 0.62 18.64
C ILE A 258 -21.19 -0.17 19.94
N ARG A 259 -22.40 -0.72 20.09
CA ARG A 259 -22.75 -1.52 21.28
C ARG A 259 -21.89 -2.77 21.42
N ASP A 260 -21.60 -3.44 20.31
CA ASP A 260 -20.76 -4.65 20.32
C ASP A 260 -19.31 -4.29 20.61
N ALA A 261 -18.82 -3.19 20.02
CA ALA A 261 -17.48 -2.69 20.27
C ALA A 261 -17.29 -2.39 21.78
N ILE A 262 -18.20 -1.63 22.40
CA ILE A 262 -18.18 -1.32 23.84
C ILE A 262 -18.21 -2.59 24.69
N LYS A 263 -19.14 -3.52 24.41
CA LYS A 263 -19.24 -4.79 25.15
C LYS A 263 -17.96 -5.60 25.08
N SER A 264 -17.33 -5.67 23.90
CA SER A 264 -16.07 -6.40 23.70
C SER A 264 -14.92 -5.83 24.52
N VAL A 265 -14.93 -4.52 24.81
CA VAL A 265 -13.96 -3.86 25.70
C VAL A 265 -14.29 -4.08 27.17
N LEU A 266 -15.54 -3.87 27.58
CA LEU A 266 -15.93 -3.92 28.98
C LEU A 266 -15.87 -5.34 29.58
N MET A 267 -15.88 -6.37 28.73
CA MET A 267 -15.70 -7.77 29.14
C MET A 267 -14.24 -8.20 29.31
N GLN A 268 -13.25 -7.35 28.98
CA GLN A 268 -11.84 -7.72 29.05
C GLN A 268 -11.43 -8.04 30.50
N LYS A 269 -10.68 -9.13 30.67
CA LYS A 269 -10.13 -9.60 31.95
C LYS A 269 -8.63 -9.33 32.00
N THR A 270 -8.23 -8.50 32.96
CA THR A 270 -6.84 -8.05 33.14
C THR A 270 -6.47 -8.08 34.62
N ASP A 271 -5.17 -8.20 34.90
CA ASP A 271 -4.57 -8.03 36.23
C ASP A 271 -4.20 -6.56 36.54
N PHE A 272 -4.46 -5.67 35.58
CA PHE A 272 -4.24 -4.22 35.67
C PHE A 272 -5.53 -3.43 35.45
N LYS A 273 -5.55 -2.16 35.88
CA LYS A 273 -6.67 -1.25 35.63
C LYS A 273 -6.68 -0.75 34.19
N TYR A 274 -7.86 -0.73 33.57
CA TYR A 274 -8.07 -0.10 32.26
C TYR A 274 -9.35 0.73 32.23
N ASN A 275 -9.45 1.60 31.22
CA ASN A 275 -10.66 2.33 30.90
C ASN A 275 -10.94 2.32 29.38
N LEU A 276 -12.11 2.81 29.00
CA LEU A 276 -12.57 2.96 27.62
C LEU A 276 -12.84 4.44 27.36
N ILE A 277 -12.17 5.02 26.36
CA ILE A 277 -12.36 6.40 25.94
C ILE A 277 -12.98 6.39 24.55
N ILE A 278 -14.21 6.88 24.44
CA ILE A 278 -14.94 7.01 23.18
C ILE A 278 -14.98 8.47 22.78
N ILE A 279 -14.53 8.76 21.56
CA ILE A 279 -14.56 10.11 20.98
C ILE A 279 -15.63 10.10 19.92
N ASP A 280 -16.83 10.56 20.30
CA ASP A 280 -17.96 10.71 19.40
C ASP A 280 -17.84 12.03 18.63
N ASN A 281 -17.45 11.90 17.36
CA ASN A 281 -17.20 13.01 16.47
C ASN A 281 -18.51 13.50 15.82
N HIS A 282 -19.43 13.95 16.67
CA HIS A 282 -20.72 14.55 16.31
C HIS A 282 -21.64 13.59 15.55
N SER A 283 -21.89 12.41 16.12
CA SER A 283 -22.88 11.47 15.56
C SER A 283 -24.29 12.05 15.57
N THR A 284 -25.11 11.63 14.60
CA THR A 284 -26.49 12.10 14.40
C THR A 284 -27.48 10.96 14.14
N ASP A 285 -27.04 9.71 14.25
CA ASP A 285 -27.80 8.50 13.88
C ASP A 285 -28.29 7.69 15.10
N GLY A 286 -28.18 8.25 16.31
CA GLY A 286 -28.47 7.56 17.57
C GLY A 286 -27.23 6.97 18.28
N THR A 287 -26.03 7.09 17.69
CA THR A 287 -24.80 6.51 18.27
C THR A 287 -24.49 7.09 19.64
N THR A 288 -24.66 8.39 19.85
CA THR A 288 -24.43 9.07 21.13
C THR A 288 -25.30 8.45 22.23
N GLU A 289 -26.59 8.26 21.96
CA GLU A 289 -27.55 7.66 22.87
C GLU A 289 -27.22 6.18 23.15
N ALA A 290 -26.73 5.46 22.14
CA ALA A 290 -26.29 4.07 22.29
C ALA A 290 -25.05 3.93 23.19
N ILE A 291 -24.16 4.92 23.20
CA ILE A 291 -23.01 4.96 24.12
C ILE A 291 -23.51 5.24 25.55
N ASP A 292 -24.47 6.15 25.71
CA ASP A 292 -25.02 6.54 27.01
C ASP A 292 -25.76 5.41 27.75
N GLU A 293 -26.14 4.34 27.07
CA GLU A 293 -26.64 3.10 27.68
C GLU A 293 -25.62 2.46 28.64
N PHE A 294 -24.33 2.77 28.49
CA PHE A 294 -23.22 2.21 29.28
C PHE A 294 -22.64 3.20 30.30
N LYS A 295 -23.24 4.39 30.47
CA LYS A 295 -22.70 5.47 31.32
C LYS A 295 -22.52 5.13 32.81
N ASP A 296 -23.21 4.08 33.28
CA ASP A 296 -23.12 3.63 34.67
C ASP A 296 -21.85 2.79 34.94
N ASP A 297 -21.11 2.38 33.89
CA ASP A 297 -19.78 1.77 34.04
C ASP A 297 -18.72 2.87 34.20
N GLU A 298 -18.14 2.97 35.40
CA GLU A 298 -17.14 4.00 35.74
C GLU A 298 -15.87 3.96 34.88
N ARG A 299 -15.66 2.88 34.10
CA ARG A 299 -14.54 2.77 33.16
C ARG A 299 -14.80 3.52 31.85
N LEU A 300 -16.05 3.85 31.51
CA LEU A 300 -16.39 4.52 30.26
C LEU A 300 -16.23 6.04 30.39
N ILE A 301 -15.48 6.62 29.45
CA ILE A 301 -15.34 8.07 29.26
C ILE A 301 -15.86 8.40 27.86
N HIS A 302 -17.04 9.01 27.79
CA HIS A 302 -17.67 9.46 26.55
C HIS A 302 -17.36 10.94 26.31
N ILE A 303 -16.72 11.27 25.18
CA ILE A 303 -16.32 12.62 24.81
C ILE A 303 -16.95 13.01 23.48
N VAL A 304 -17.71 14.11 23.46
CA VAL A 304 -18.09 14.83 22.24
C VAL A 304 -17.21 16.09 22.14
N PRO A 305 -16.22 16.14 21.23
CA PRO A 305 -15.32 17.29 21.14
C PRO A 305 -16.05 18.57 20.75
N GLU A 306 -15.71 19.72 21.34
CA GLU A 306 -16.30 21.02 20.96
C GLU A 306 -15.95 21.42 19.51
N ARG A 307 -14.79 20.98 19.02
CA ARG A 307 -14.30 21.27 17.67
C ARG A 307 -14.85 20.29 16.63
N ASN A 308 -14.98 20.76 15.39
CA ASN A 308 -15.63 20.05 14.28
C ASN A 308 -14.69 19.72 13.10
N ASP A 309 -13.39 19.96 13.26
CA ASP A 309 -12.35 19.78 12.24
C ASP A 309 -11.47 18.54 12.49
N LEU A 310 -11.99 17.56 13.22
CA LEU A 310 -11.28 16.33 13.57
C LEU A 310 -11.55 15.23 12.55
N GLY A 311 -10.47 14.71 11.94
CA GLY A 311 -10.44 13.38 11.35
C GLY A 311 -10.21 12.30 12.42
N ILE A 312 -10.00 11.06 11.98
CA ILE A 312 -9.71 9.93 12.88
C ILE A 312 -8.49 10.21 13.76
N GLY A 313 -7.39 10.69 13.17
CA GLY A 313 -6.19 11.02 13.94
C GLY A 313 -6.38 12.19 14.90
N GLY A 314 -7.26 13.14 14.56
CA GLY A 314 -7.69 14.20 15.47
C GLY A 314 -8.41 13.64 16.70
N CYS A 315 -9.33 12.70 16.51
CA CYS A 315 -10.04 12.01 17.59
C CYS A 315 -9.07 11.20 18.46
N TRP A 316 -8.10 10.52 17.86
CA TRP A 316 -7.00 9.88 18.59
C TRP A 316 -6.23 10.86 19.45
N ASN A 317 -5.88 12.05 18.94
CA ASN A 317 -5.20 13.06 19.75
C ASN A 317 -6.04 13.50 20.96
N VAL A 318 -7.36 13.65 20.81
CA VAL A 318 -8.27 13.94 21.94
C VAL A 318 -8.18 12.83 22.99
N GLY A 319 -8.31 11.57 22.56
CA GLY A 319 -8.25 10.42 23.46
C GLY A 319 -6.91 10.28 24.18
N VAL A 320 -5.80 10.29 23.45
CA VAL A 320 -4.47 10.04 24.03
C VAL A 320 -3.98 11.17 24.92
N HIS A 321 -4.41 12.41 24.69
CA HIS A 321 -4.09 13.55 25.54
C HIS A 321 -5.08 13.73 26.70
N HIS A 322 -6.14 12.92 26.78
CA HIS A 322 -7.03 12.94 27.92
C HIS A 322 -6.26 12.60 29.22
N PRO A 323 -6.50 13.30 30.35
CA PRO A 323 -5.77 13.07 31.60
C PRO A 323 -5.90 11.64 32.15
N LYS A 324 -7.02 10.97 31.84
CA LYS A 324 -7.28 9.57 32.23
C LYS A 324 -6.75 8.54 31.22
N CYS A 325 -6.14 8.95 30.11
CA CYS A 325 -5.53 8.01 29.18
C CYS A 325 -4.39 7.27 29.89
N GLY A 326 -4.43 5.94 29.82
CA GLY A 326 -3.49 5.05 30.47
C GLY A 326 -2.12 5.02 29.80
N LYS A 327 -1.22 4.25 30.41
CA LYS A 327 0.17 4.08 29.97
C LYS A 327 0.27 3.56 28.53
N PHE A 328 -0.66 2.69 28.14
CA PHE A 328 -0.81 2.18 26.78
C PHE A 328 -2.16 2.57 26.19
N ALA A 329 -2.16 3.13 24.99
CA ALA A 329 -3.36 3.42 24.22
C ALA A 329 -3.58 2.29 23.20
N VAL A 330 -4.72 1.61 23.27
CA VAL A 330 -5.04 0.43 22.45
C VAL A 330 -6.23 0.75 21.55
N GLN A 331 -6.10 0.46 20.26
CA GLN A 331 -7.15 0.73 19.30
C GLN A 331 -8.27 -0.30 19.35
N LEU A 332 -9.51 0.20 19.23
CA LEU A 332 -10.62 -0.55 18.66
C LEU A 332 -11.38 0.37 17.68
N ASP A 333 -11.57 -0.07 16.43
CA ASP A 333 -12.41 0.66 15.50
C ASP A 333 -13.89 0.45 15.86
N SER A 334 -14.71 1.50 15.75
CA SER A 334 -16.09 1.53 16.22
C SER A 334 -17.05 0.53 15.56
N ASP A 335 -16.59 -0.12 14.49
CA ASP A 335 -17.28 -1.14 13.73
C ASP A 335 -16.72 -2.55 13.93
N ASP A 336 -15.66 -2.71 14.70
CA ASP A 336 -15.01 -3.99 14.94
C ASP A 336 -15.20 -4.45 16.39
N VAL A 337 -14.68 -5.64 16.71
CA VAL A 337 -14.71 -6.19 18.08
C VAL A 337 -13.41 -6.92 18.42
N TYR A 338 -13.05 -6.93 19.70
CA TYR A 338 -11.99 -7.83 20.17
C TYR A 338 -12.43 -9.29 20.10
N LYS A 339 -11.45 -10.18 19.84
CA LYS A 339 -11.71 -11.61 19.59
C LYS A 339 -12.34 -12.32 20.79
N ASP A 340 -11.86 -11.99 21.98
CA ASP A 340 -12.31 -12.52 23.27
C ASP A 340 -11.81 -11.65 24.44
N GLU A 341 -12.15 -12.05 25.67
CA GLU A 341 -11.86 -11.37 26.93
C GLU A 341 -10.37 -11.19 27.28
N ASN A 342 -9.44 -11.83 26.56
CA ASN A 342 -8.00 -11.79 26.86
C ASN A 342 -7.21 -10.82 25.96
N THR A 343 -7.85 -10.26 24.93
CA THR A 343 -7.21 -9.43 23.90
C THR A 343 -6.37 -8.29 24.51
N LEU A 344 -6.95 -7.52 25.43
CA LEU A 344 -6.28 -6.37 26.02
C LEU A 344 -5.06 -6.79 26.86
N ALA A 345 -5.18 -7.88 27.61
CA ALA A 345 -4.07 -8.43 28.39
C ALA A 345 -2.92 -8.88 27.49
N ILE A 346 -3.22 -9.56 26.38
CA ILE A 346 -2.22 -10.01 25.39
C ILE A 346 -1.50 -8.81 24.77
N MET A 347 -2.25 -7.80 24.33
CA MET A 347 -1.67 -6.60 23.70
C MET A 347 -0.77 -5.81 24.66
N VAL A 348 -1.16 -5.65 25.93
CA VAL A 348 -0.36 -4.93 26.93
C VAL A 348 0.90 -5.70 27.31
N ARG A 349 0.82 -7.03 27.51
CA ARG A 349 2.00 -7.86 27.84
C ARG A 349 3.08 -7.80 26.75
N ALA A 350 2.68 -7.74 25.49
CA ALA A 350 3.61 -7.65 24.36
C ALA A 350 4.54 -6.43 24.42
N PHE A 351 4.11 -5.30 25.01
CA PHE A 351 4.99 -4.13 25.22
C PHE A 351 6.18 -4.46 26.12
N TYR A 352 5.89 -5.16 27.22
CA TYR A 352 6.88 -5.52 28.23
C TYR A 352 7.82 -6.62 27.73
N GLU A 353 7.25 -7.68 27.15
CA GLU A 353 8.00 -8.84 26.68
C GLU A 353 8.93 -8.50 25.51
N GLN A 354 8.50 -7.60 24.61
CA GLN A 354 9.22 -7.29 23.38
C GLN A 354 9.97 -5.95 23.44
N ASN A 355 9.81 -5.17 24.51
CA ASN A 355 10.37 -3.83 24.68
C ASN A 355 10.17 -2.93 23.44
N CYS A 356 8.91 -2.64 23.13
CA CYS A 356 8.50 -1.90 21.93
C CYS A 356 7.67 -0.66 22.27
N ALA A 357 7.63 0.32 21.37
CA ALA A 357 6.81 1.53 21.55
C ALA A 357 5.42 1.38 20.92
N MET A 358 5.26 0.43 20.00
CA MET A 358 4.03 0.13 19.30
C MET A 358 3.91 -1.38 19.19
N VAL A 359 2.70 -1.91 19.39
CA VAL A 359 2.35 -3.31 19.17
C VAL A 359 1.29 -3.38 18.09
N VAL A 360 1.41 -4.34 17.19
CA VAL A 360 0.35 -4.63 16.24
C VAL A 360 -0.04 -6.10 16.31
N GLY A 361 -1.34 -6.38 16.36
CA GLY A 361 -1.87 -7.73 16.44
C GLY A 361 -2.20 -8.36 15.09
N THR A 362 -2.75 -9.56 15.19
CA THR A 362 -3.37 -10.32 14.11
C THR A 362 -4.89 -10.15 14.19
N TYR A 363 -5.53 -10.00 13.03
CA TYR A 363 -6.98 -9.89 12.94
C TYR A 363 -7.56 -10.95 12.00
N MET A 364 -8.84 -11.27 12.22
CA MET A 364 -9.63 -12.13 11.35
C MET A 364 -10.69 -11.29 10.65
N MET A 365 -10.80 -11.45 9.34
CA MET A 365 -11.85 -10.85 8.54
C MET A 365 -13.15 -11.60 8.79
N THR A 366 -14.21 -10.88 9.16
CA THR A 366 -15.52 -11.47 9.42
C THR A 366 -16.66 -10.71 8.73
N ASP A 367 -17.77 -11.39 8.53
CA ASP A 367 -19.05 -10.74 8.23
C ASP A 367 -19.59 -9.99 9.46
N PHE A 368 -20.77 -9.38 9.31
CA PHE A 368 -21.45 -8.68 10.40
C PHE A 368 -21.77 -9.59 11.61
N ASN A 369 -22.00 -10.89 11.37
CA ASN A 369 -22.33 -11.90 12.37
C ASN A 369 -21.09 -12.56 12.98
N MET A 370 -19.88 -12.05 12.70
CA MET A 370 -18.59 -12.56 13.16
C MET A 370 -18.19 -13.93 12.56
N ASN A 371 -18.79 -14.35 11.45
CA ASN A 371 -18.33 -15.52 10.70
C ASN A 371 -17.11 -15.13 9.86
N MET A 372 -16.09 -15.99 9.81
CA MET A 372 -14.89 -15.73 9.01
C MET A 372 -15.24 -15.64 7.52
N ILE A 373 -14.71 -14.61 6.86
CA ILE A 373 -14.80 -14.41 5.41
C ILE A 373 -13.40 -14.34 4.79
N ALA A 374 -13.31 -14.56 3.48
CA ALA A 374 -12.05 -14.39 2.76
C ALA A 374 -11.50 -12.96 2.96
N PRO A 375 -10.17 -12.78 3.09
CA PRO A 375 -9.10 -13.79 3.02
C PRO A 375 -8.85 -14.59 4.31
N GLY A 376 -9.65 -14.40 5.37
CA GLY A 376 -9.50 -15.11 6.65
C GLY A 376 -8.63 -14.34 7.64
N ILE A 377 -7.50 -14.94 8.05
CA ILE A 377 -6.60 -14.37 9.07
C ILE A 377 -5.51 -13.54 8.40
N ILE A 378 -5.29 -12.33 8.92
CA ILE A 378 -4.21 -11.43 8.52
C ILE A 378 -3.26 -11.23 9.70
N ASP A 379 -2.05 -11.80 9.59
CA ASP A 379 -1.07 -11.86 10.69
C ASP A 379 0.24 -11.08 10.45
N HIS A 380 0.39 -10.47 9.27
CA HIS A 380 1.54 -9.65 8.87
C HIS A 380 2.90 -10.26 9.26
N LYS A 381 3.10 -11.56 8.99
CA LYS A 381 4.35 -12.30 9.25
C LYS A 381 5.59 -11.68 8.61
N GLU A 382 5.43 -10.86 7.58
CA GLU A 382 6.48 -10.08 6.95
C GLU A 382 7.10 -9.02 7.88
N TRP A 383 6.46 -8.71 9.01
CA TRP A 383 6.96 -7.74 10.00
C TRP A 383 7.95 -8.37 10.99
N THR A 384 9.18 -8.56 10.54
CA THR A 384 10.26 -9.14 11.36
C THR A 384 11.11 -8.06 12.05
N PRO A 385 11.72 -8.33 13.22
CA PRO A 385 12.71 -7.43 13.81
C PRO A 385 13.93 -7.16 12.90
N ALA A 386 14.22 -8.07 11.97
CA ALA A 386 15.37 -7.95 11.07
C ALA A 386 15.16 -6.88 9.99
N ASN A 387 13.98 -6.82 9.37
CA ASN A 387 13.75 -5.93 8.21
C ASN A 387 12.35 -5.31 8.13
N GLY A 388 11.45 -5.59 9.09
CA GLY A 388 10.05 -5.16 9.06
C GLY A 388 9.87 -3.64 8.88
N ARG A 389 10.73 -2.82 9.49
CA ARG A 389 10.67 -1.35 9.32
C ARG A 389 11.11 -0.83 7.96
N ASN A 390 11.90 -1.60 7.22
CA ASN A 390 12.28 -1.27 5.85
C ASN A 390 11.17 -1.77 4.90
N ASN A 391 10.69 -3.00 5.12
CA ASN A 391 9.56 -3.57 4.39
C ASN A 391 8.27 -2.75 4.57
N ALA A 392 8.11 -2.08 5.72
CA ALA A 392 7.01 -1.16 5.98
C ALA A 392 6.89 -0.04 4.93
N LEU A 393 7.99 0.40 4.31
CA LEU A 393 7.95 1.41 3.23
C LEU A 393 7.40 0.85 1.92
N ARG A 394 7.49 -0.48 1.70
CA ARG A 394 6.97 -1.16 0.51
C ARG A 394 5.47 -1.43 0.60
N ILE A 395 5.00 -1.88 1.76
CA ILE A 395 3.61 -2.31 1.95
C ILE A 395 2.65 -1.17 2.31
N ASN A 396 1.34 -1.42 2.18
CA ASN A 396 0.28 -0.41 2.32
C ASN A 396 -0.37 -0.28 3.70
N GLY A 397 0.02 -1.11 4.67
CA GLY A 397 -0.50 -1.08 6.02
C GLY A 397 0.34 -1.93 6.96
N LEU A 398 0.15 -1.74 8.27
CA LEU A 398 0.91 -2.44 9.31
C LEU A 398 0.07 -3.47 10.08
N GLY A 399 -1.26 -3.46 9.87
CA GLY A 399 -2.23 -4.32 10.51
C GLY A 399 -3.02 -3.66 11.63
N ALA A 400 -3.91 -4.44 12.24
CA ALA A 400 -4.77 -4.07 13.37
C ALA A 400 -4.89 -5.24 14.36
N PRO A 401 -5.24 -4.99 15.63
CA PRO A 401 -5.33 -3.69 16.27
C PRO A 401 -3.93 -3.13 16.51
N ARG A 402 -3.84 -1.81 16.59
CA ARG A 402 -2.61 -1.09 16.91
C ARG A 402 -2.67 -0.60 18.36
N ALA A 403 -1.57 -0.76 19.08
CA ALA A 403 -1.43 -0.22 20.42
C ALA A 403 -0.14 0.60 20.48
N PHE A 404 -0.12 1.61 21.36
CA PHE A 404 0.99 2.55 21.47
C PHE A 404 1.34 2.83 22.93
N TYR A 405 2.62 3.03 23.21
CA TYR A 405 3.08 3.61 24.45
C TYR A 405 2.73 5.11 24.48
N THR A 406 1.81 5.49 25.36
CA THR A 406 1.15 6.80 25.36
C THR A 406 2.13 7.99 25.41
N PRO A 407 3.20 7.99 26.22
CA PRO A 407 4.18 9.08 26.23
C PRO A 407 4.81 9.35 24.86
N VAL A 408 5.23 8.31 24.14
CA VAL A 408 5.81 8.45 22.79
C VAL A 408 4.74 8.93 21.81
N LEU A 409 3.51 8.41 21.91
CA LEU A 409 2.42 8.84 21.03
C LEU A 409 2.06 10.33 21.22
N ARG A 410 2.09 10.83 22.45
CA ARG A 410 1.86 12.26 22.77
C ARG A 410 2.95 13.16 22.19
N GLU A 411 4.20 12.72 22.19
CA GLU A 411 5.31 13.45 21.59
C GLU A 411 5.19 13.52 20.06
N VAL A 412 4.89 12.37 19.43
CA VAL A 412 4.77 12.26 17.97
C VAL A 412 3.54 12.99 17.45
N LYS A 413 2.41 12.91 18.17
CA LYS A 413 1.07 13.35 17.79
C LYS A 413 0.55 12.64 16.55
N VAL A 414 -0.74 12.36 16.53
CA VAL A 414 -1.36 11.66 15.40
C VAL A 414 -1.69 12.66 14.29
N PRO A 415 -1.34 12.41 13.01
CA PRO A 415 -1.76 13.29 11.93
C PRO A 415 -3.29 13.44 11.87
N ASN A 416 -3.81 14.67 11.82
CA ASN A 416 -5.25 14.91 11.75
C ASN A 416 -5.80 14.64 10.34
N THR A 417 -5.94 13.36 10.01
CA THR A 417 -6.53 12.83 8.78
C THR A 417 -7.43 11.64 9.14
N SER A 418 -8.24 11.19 8.18
CA SER A 418 -9.06 9.98 8.31
C SER A 418 -8.55 8.82 7.45
N TYR A 419 -7.36 8.96 6.86
CA TYR A 419 -6.68 7.90 6.14
C TYR A 419 -5.16 8.09 6.22
N GLY A 420 -4.44 7.01 6.57
CA GLY A 420 -2.98 6.95 6.59
C GLY A 420 -2.31 7.49 7.86
N GLU A 421 -3.08 7.97 8.85
CA GLU A 421 -2.57 8.41 10.15
C GLU A 421 -1.84 7.30 10.91
N ASP A 422 -2.38 6.09 10.85
CA ASP A 422 -1.81 4.87 11.44
C ASP A 422 -0.48 4.49 10.81
N TYR A 423 -0.40 4.61 9.48
CA TYR A 423 0.77 4.28 8.69
C TYR A 423 1.89 5.29 8.94
N ALA A 424 1.54 6.59 9.06
CA ALA A 424 2.48 7.62 9.47
C ALA A 424 3.06 7.38 10.86
N LEU A 425 2.21 7.00 11.83
CA LEU A 425 2.67 6.63 13.18
C LEU A 425 3.61 5.44 13.12
N GLY A 426 3.24 4.36 12.45
CA GLY A 426 4.07 3.17 12.42
C GLY A 426 5.41 3.37 11.72
N LEU A 427 5.46 4.16 10.65
CA LEU A 427 6.74 4.57 10.04
C LEU A 427 7.60 5.38 11.01
N ASN A 428 7.01 6.37 11.69
CA ASN A 428 7.72 7.20 12.67
C ASN A 428 8.25 6.39 13.86
N PHE A 429 7.42 5.51 14.43
CA PHE A 429 7.79 4.64 15.54
C PHE A 429 8.89 3.67 15.11
N SER A 430 8.73 2.99 13.97
CA SER A 430 9.67 1.99 13.46
C SER A 430 11.06 2.55 13.13
N ARG A 431 11.16 3.87 12.92
CA ARG A 431 12.44 4.57 12.73
C ARG A 431 13.34 4.48 13.97
N GLN A 432 12.75 4.46 15.16
CA GLN A 432 13.48 4.57 16.43
C GLN A 432 13.30 3.36 17.33
N TYR A 433 12.13 2.72 17.31
CA TYR A 433 11.72 1.67 18.22
C TYR A 433 11.33 0.41 17.46
N GLN A 434 11.42 -0.73 18.13
CA GLN A 434 10.85 -1.96 17.61
C GLN A 434 9.33 -1.84 17.60
N ILE A 435 8.68 -2.36 16.55
CA ILE A 435 7.24 -2.67 16.59
C ILE A 435 7.10 -4.11 17.07
N GLY A 436 6.34 -4.31 18.13
CA GLY A 436 5.99 -5.63 18.65
C GLY A 436 4.87 -6.28 17.85
N ARG A 437 4.84 -7.61 17.83
CA ARG A 437 3.82 -8.39 17.12
C ARG A 437 3.13 -9.37 18.06
N VAL A 438 1.81 -9.45 17.93
CA VAL A 438 0.98 -10.52 18.52
C VAL A 438 0.44 -11.34 17.35
N TYR A 439 0.79 -12.63 17.31
CA TYR A 439 0.42 -13.50 16.18
C TYR A 439 -0.90 -14.24 16.39
N ASP A 440 -1.37 -14.35 17.64
CA ASP A 440 -2.71 -14.85 17.94
C ASP A 440 -3.77 -13.87 17.44
N VAL A 441 -4.89 -14.39 16.92
CA VAL A 441 -6.02 -13.56 16.51
C VAL A 441 -6.58 -12.87 17.75
N VAL A 442 -6.49 -11.55 17.79
CA VAL A 442 -6.98 -10.72 18.91
C VAL A 442 -8.12 -9.79 18.48
N TYR A 443 -8.44 -9.74 17.20
CA TYR A 443 -9.35 -8.73 16.65
C TYR A 443 -10.19 -9.29 15.51
N LEU A 444 -11.47 -8.93 15.48
CA LEU A 444 -12.41 -9.29 14.42
C LEU A 444 -12.75 -8.04 13.61
N CYS A 445 -12.23 -8.01 12.39
CA CYS A 445 -12.42 -6.94 11.43
C CYS A 445 -13.70 -7.21 10.63
N ARG A 446 -14.79 -6.50 10.94
CA ARG A 446 -16.11 -6.73 10.35
C ARG A 446 -16.23 -6.07 8.98
N ARG A 447 -16.89 -6.76 8.05
CA ARG A 447 -17.26 -6.26 6.72
C ARG A 447 -18.75 -6.53 6.44
N TRP A 448 -19.44 -5.53 5.91
CA TRP A 448 -20.83 -5.64 5.45
C TRP A 448 -21.12 -4.58 4.36
N ASP A 449 -22.30 -4.63 3.74
CA ASP A 449 -22.64 -3.86 2.53
C ASP A 449 -22.54 -2.32 2.69
N ASP A 450 -22.66 -1.79 3.90
CA ASP A 450 -22.48 -0.35 4.19
C ASP A 450 -21.05 0.02 4.63
N ASN A 451 -20.08 -0.91 4.55
CA ASN A 451 -18.69 -0.54 4.79
C ASN A 451 -18.22 0.43 3.72
N SER A 452 -17.76 1.59 4.16
CA SER A 452 -17.33 2.73 3.32
C SER A 452 -16.18 2.44 2.35
N ASP A 453 -15.59 1.23 2.39
CA ASP A 453 -14.36 0.86 1.71
C ASP A 453 -14.54 -0.25 0.64
N ALA A 454 -15.73 -0.82 0.46
CA ALA A 454 -15.92 -1.97 -0.43
C ALA A 454 -15.89 -1.63 -1.94
N SER A 455 -15.95 -0.36 -2.33
CA SER A 455 -15.92 0.09 -3.73
C SER A 455 -15.51 1.56 -3.87
N LEU A 456 -14.35 1.92 -3.29
CA LEU A 456 -13.82 3.29 -3.47
C LEU A 456 -13.56 3.55 -4.95
N ASP A 457 -14.10 4.66 -5.45
CA ASP A 457 -13.76 5.16 -6.79
C ASP A 457 -12.24 5.35 -6.93
N ILE A 458 -11.71 5.11 -8.14
CA ILE A 458 -10.28 5.11 -8.45
C ILE A 458 -9.64 6.44 -8.02
N VAL A 459 -10.33 7.57 -8.19
CA VAL A 459 -9.80 8.90 -7.81
C VAL A 459 -9.59 8.98 -6.30
N LYS A 460 -10.53 8.46 -5.50
CA LYS A 460 -10.41 8.46 -4.04
C LYS A 460 -9.30 7.54 -3.58
N MET A 461 -9.18 6.35 -4.19
CA MET A 461 -8.08 5.41 -3.93
C MET A 461 -6.72 6.02 -4.29
N ASN A 462 -6.60 6.71 -5.42
CA ASN A 462 -5.38 7.40 -5.83
C ASN A 462 -5.03 8.53 -4.84
N GLY A 463 -6.02 9.32 -4.38
CA GLY A 463 -5.80 10.35 -3.35
C GLY A 463 -5.26 9.77 -2.03
N HIS A 464 -5.83 8.64 -1.60
CA HIS A 464 -5.37 7.88 -0.43
C HIS A 464 -3.93 7.38 -0.58
N ASN A 465 -3.61 6.76 -1.71
CA ASN A 465 -2.28 6.26 -2.02
C ASN A 465 -1.25 7.38 -2.15
N LEU A 466 -1.62 8.50 -2.77
CA LEU A 466 -0.76 9.68 -2.96
C LEU A 466 -0.34 10.25 -1.61
N TYR A 467 -1.27 10.34 -0.66
CA TYR A 467 -0.96 10.79 0.69
C TYR A 467 -0.02 9.81 1.42
N LYS A 468 -0.24 8.49 1.31
CA LYS A 468 0.68 7.50 1.88
C LYS A 468 2.08 7.58 1.25
N ASP A 469 2.19 7.86 -0.04
CA ASP A 469 3.50 8.07 -0.69
C ASP A 469 4.18 9.37 -0.27
N ARG A 470 3.42 10.42 0.10
CA ARG A 470 3.97 11.61 0.76
C ARG A 470 4.55 11.28 2.13
N ILE A 471 3.81 10.50 2.92
CA ILE A 471 4.28 10.02 4.24
C ILE A 471 5.59 9.23 4.06
N ARG A 472 5.64 8.29 3.11
CA ARG A 472 6.87 7.53 2.80
C ARG A 472 8.00 8.47 2.37
N THR A 473 7.70 9.47 1.56
CA THR A 473 8.70 10.45 1.08
C THR A 473 9.34 11.19 2.26
N TRP A 474 8.53 11.74 3.17
CA TRP A 474 9.03 12.44 4.35
C TRP A 474 9.81 11.52 5.29
N GLU A 475 9.33 10.29 5.49
CA GLU A 475 10.04 9.31 6.31
C GLU A 475 11.39 8.93 5.68
N LEU A 476 11.42 8.69 4.38
CA LEU A 476 12.64 8.33 3.65
C LEU A 476 13.68 9.45 3.70
N GLN A 477 13.24 10.70 3.51
CA GLN A 477 14.09 11.88 3.70
C GLN A 477 14.66 11.96 5.12
N ALA A 478 13.85 11.69 6.15
CA ALA A 478 14.29 11.68 7.53
C ALA A 478 15.31 10.56 7.81
N ARG A 479 15.12 9.36 7.24
CA ARG A 479 16.08 8.24 7.35
C ARG A 479 17.42 8.56 6.69
N ILE A 480 17.39 9.12 5.48
CA ILE A 480 18.59 9.54 4.76
C ILE A 480 19.35 10.59 5.55
N ALA A 481 18.66 11.61 6.08
CA ALA A 481 19.28 12.63 6.92
C ALA A 481 19.87 12.03 8.20
N MET A 482 19.17 11.10 8.85
CA MET A 482 19.66 10.40 10.04
C MET A 482 20.93 9.59 9.74
N ASN A 483 20.98 8.88 8.61
CA ASN A 483 22.13 8.06 8.24
C ASN A 483 23.33 8.89 7.78
N LYS A 484 23.13 10.09 7.23
CA LYS A 484 24.21 11.04 6.90
C LYS A 484 24.88 11.64 8.15
N ASN A 485 24.18 11.67 9.28
CA ASN A 485 24.63 12.26 10.54
C ASN A 485 25.21 11.23 11.53
N LYS A 486 25.25 9.94 11.15
CA LYS A 486 25.95 8.88 11.87
C LYS A 486 27.36 8.74 11.30
#